data_AF-A0A6A4PNH4-F1
#
_entry.id   AF-A0A6A4PNH4-F1
#
_cell.length_a   1.000
_cell.length_b   1.000
_cell.length_c   1.000
_cell.angle_alpha   90.00
_cell.angle_beta   90.00
_cell.angle_gamma   90.00
#
_symmetry.space_group_name_H-M   'P 1'
#
loop_
_entity.id
_entity.type
_entity.pdbx_description
1 polymer ?
#
loop_
_entity_poly.entity_id
_entity_poly.type
_entity_poly.pdbx_seq_one_letter_code
_entity_poly.pdbx_strand_id
1 'polypeptide(L)'
;MAELIRSRVVTLTVLVTLLCLLCTVSYGRLVGGRKAVANVKSNEEVQELGRFSVEEYNRSLKLLAAEEEVKFVEVVEAEEQVVSGIKYYLKILTVQNGASRMFESVVVVKAWLNSKQLLNFAPSSNDDALVKWMLAVTLMMVQQVEIMMK
;
A
#
# COMPACT_ATOMS: atom_id res chain seq x y z
N MET A 1 -30.76 -49.88 -26.57
CA MET A 1 -29.96 -49.90 -25.31
C MET A 1 -28.76 -48.94 -25.38
N ALA A 2 -27.91 -49.01 -26.41
CA ALA A 2 -26.70 -48.16 -26.52
C ALA A 2 -26.98 -46.65 -26.67
N GLU A 3 -28.02 -46.25 -27.43
CA GLU A 3 -28.35 -44.82 -27.65
C GLU A 3 -28.83 -44.10 -26.38
N LEU A 4 -29.54 -44.81 -25.49
CA LEU A 4 -30.02 -44.26 -24.22
C LEU A 4 -28.85 -43.97 -23.25
N ILE A 5 -27.83 -44.84 -23.27
CA ILE A 5 -26.63 -44.71 -22.44
C ILE A 5 -25.79 -43.53 -22.93
N ARG A 6 -25.63 -43.39 -24.25
CA ARG A 6 -24.90 -42.27 -24.85
C ARG A 6 -25.55 -40.92 -24.52
N SER A 7 -26.88 -40.83 -24.63
CA SER A 7 -27.62 -39.60 -24.28
C SER A 7 -27.42 -39.21 -22.81
N ARG A 8 -27.58 -40.16 -21.87
CA ARG A 8 -27.38 -39.92 -20.43
C ARG A 8 -25.95 -39.48 -20.09
N VAL A 9 -24.94 -40.07 -20.72
CA VAL A 9 -23.53 -39.68 -20.53
C VAL A 9 -23.30 -38.25 -21.01
N VAL A 10 -23.85 -37.87 -22.17
CA VAL A 10 -23.73 -36.49 -22.70
C VAL A 10 -24.45 -35.49 -21.79
N THR A 11 -25.63 -35.83 -21.26
CA THR A 11 -26.33 -34.94 -20.32
C THR A 11 -25.55 -34.77 -19.02
N LEU A 12 -24.96 -35.84 -18.48
CA LEU A 12 -24.14 -35.80 -17.27
C LEU A 12 -22.86 -34.98 -17.46
N THR A 13 -22.17 -35.11 -18.60
CA THR A 13 -20.96 -34.31 -18.85
C THR A 13 -21.26 -32.83 -18.99
N VAL A 14 -22.36 -32.45 -19.64
CA VAL A 14 -22.80 -31.04 -19.74
C VAL A 14 -23.19 -30.46 -18.37
N LEU A 15 -23.84 -31.25 -17.52
CA LEU A 15 -24.21 -30.83 -16.16
C LEU A 15 -22.98 -30.61 -15.28
N VAL A 16 -21.97 -31.48 -15.39
CA VAL A 16 -20.71 -31.37 -14.64
C VAL A 16 -19.90 -30.16 -15.10
N THR A 17 -19.80 -29.89 -16.40
CA THR A 17 -19.07 -28.71 -16.90
C THR A 17 -19.78 -27.40 -16.54
N LEU A 18 -21.11 -27.36 -16.60
CA LEU A 18 -21.90 -26.21 -16.15
C LEU A 18 -21.73 -25.96 -14.65
N LEU A 19 -21.70 -27.02 -13.83
CA LEU A 19 -21.43 -26.92 -12.40
C LEU A 19 -20.01 -26.43 -12.12
N CYS A 20 -19.00 -26.91 -12.87
CA CYS A 20 -17.62 -26.41 -12.76
C CYS A 20 -17.49 -24.93 -13.10
N LEU A 21 -18.25 -24.41 -14.08
CA LEU A 21 -18.28 -22.99 -14.41
C LEU A 21 -18.93 -22.13 -13.31
N LEU A 22 -19.86 -22.68 -12.52
CA LEU A 22 -20.43 -22.00 -11.35
C LEU A 22 -19.46 -21.97 -10.16
N CYS A 23 -18.49 -22.90 -10.09
CA CYS A 23 -17.47 -22.92 -9.04
C CYS A 23 -16.35 -21.89 -9.24
N THR A 24 -16.28 -21.18 -10.36
CA THR A 24 -15.29 -20.11 -10.58
C THR A 24 -15.69 -18.78 -9.96
N VAL A 25 -16.76 -18.72 -9.16
CA VAL A 25 -17.01 -17.58 -8.27
C VAL A 25 -15.85 -17.51 -7.29
N SER A 26 -14.92 -16.60 -7.57
CA SER A 26 -13.77 -16.30 -6.74
C SER A 26 -14.22 -16.10 -5.29
N TYR A 27 -13.96 -17.10 -4.44
CA TYR A 27 -13.93 -16.90 -3.00
C TYR A 27 -12.76 -15.93 -2.74
N GLY A 28 -13.06 -14.64 -2.77
CA GLY A 28 -12.13 -13.61 -2.35
C GLY A 28 -11.61 -14.00 -0.98
N ARG A 29 -10.31 -14.29 -0.91
CA ARG A 29 -9.67 -14.71 0.34
C ARG A 29 -9.84 -13.56 1.33
N LEU A 30 -10.64 -13.76 2.38
CA LEU A 30 -10.84 -12.77 3.43
C LEU A 30 -9.48 -12.49 4.06
N VAL A 31 -8.91 -11.34 3.74
CA VAL A 31 -7.70 -10.82 4.36
C VAL A 31 -8.09 -10.09 5.64
N GLY A 32 -7.17 -10.03 6.61
CA GLY A 32 -7.42 -9.27 7.82
C GLY A 32 -7.69 -7.79 7.51
N GLY A 33 -8.36 -7.08 8.43
CA GLY A 33 -8.44 -5.62 8.37
C GLY A 33 -7.06 -4.98 8.56
N ARG A 34 -6.90 -3.73 8.11
CA ARG A 34 -5.68 -2.96 8.39
C ARG A 34 -5.66 -2.53 9.85
N LYS A 35 -4.48 -2.60 10.47
CA LYS A 35 -4.25 -2.19 11.85
C LYS A 35 -3.09 -1.21 11.91
N ALA A 36 -3.27 -0.09 12.59
CA ALA A 36 -2.19 0.87 12.81
C ALA A 36 -1.07 0.26 13.67
N VAL A 37 0.18 0.52 13.29
CA VAL A 37 1.36 0.14 14.06
C VAL A 37 1.68 1.27 15.04
N ALA A 38 1.80 0.95 16.32
CA ALA A 38 2.16 1.92 17.35
C ALA A 38 3.67 2.21 17.34
N ASN A 39 4.05 3.40 17.82
CA ASN A 39 5.46 3.80 18.01
C ASN A 39 6.32 3.68 16.75
N VAL A 40 5.77 4.04 15.59
CA VAL A 40 6.40 3.89 14.25
C VAL A 40 7.83 4.43 14.22
N LYS A 41 8.08 5.60 14.82
CA LYS A 41 9.40 6.25 14.80
C LYS A 41 10.49 5.46 15.54
N SER A 42 10.13 4.75 16.61
CA SER A 42 11.08 3.93 17.39
C SER A 42 11.06 2.45 17.00
N ASN A 43 10.17 2.04 16.10
CA ASN A 43 10.11 0.67 15.61
C ASN A 43 11.15 0.45 14.50
N GLU A 44 12.29 -0.15 14.85
CA GLU A 44 13.41 -0.39 13.93
C GLU A 44 13.02 -1.21 12.69
N GLU A 45 12.17 -2.24 12.85
CA GLU A 45 11.72 -3.08 11.75
C GLU A 45 10.93 -2.27 10.73
N VAL A 46 10.02 -1.41 11.20
CA VAL A 46 9.23 -0.53 10.31
C VAL A 46 10.13 0.50 9.62
N GLN A 47 11.10 1.07 10.34
CA GLN A 47 12.06 2.00 9.73
C GLN A 47 12.94 1.30 8.68
N GLU A 48 13.34 0.05 8.90
CA GLU A 48 14.05 -0.76 7.90
C GLU A 48 13.20 -1.04 6.66
N LEU A 49 11.91 -1.34 6.83
CA LEU A 49 11.00 -1.51 5.69
C LEU A 49 10.88 -0.22 4.88
N GLY A 50 10.87 0.94 5.53
CA GLY A 50 10.91 2.24 4.86
C GLY A 50 12.19 2.47 4.06
N ARG A 51 13.36 2.12 4.62
CA ARG A 51 14.65 2.18 3.90
C ARG A 51 14.66 1.26 2.69
N PHE A 52 14.23 0.01 2.88
CA PHE A 52 14.10 -0.98 1.81
C PHE A 52 13.22 -0.45 0.66
N SER A 53 12.08 0.17 0.96
CA SER A 53 11.20 0.76 -0.05
C SER A 53 11.88 1.84 -0.89
N VAL A 54 12.61 2.75 -0.24
CA VAL A 54 13.33 3.83 -0.92
C VAL A 54 14.47 3.28 -1.78
N GLU A 55 15.21 2.29 -1.28
CA GLU A 55 16.31 1.66 -2.01
C GLU A 55 15.83 0.91 -3.27
N GLU A 56 14.76 0.11 -3.16
CA GLU A 56 14.18 -0.59 -4.31
C GLU A 56 13.61 0.39 -5.35
N TYR A 57 12.95 1.46 -4.90
CA TYR A 57 12.46 2.52 -5.79
C TYR A 57 13.62 3.20 -6.54
N ASN A 58 14.66 3.64 -5.84
CA ASN A 58 15.83 4.25 -6.48
C ASN A 58 16.56 3.26 -7.42
N ARG A 59 16.62 1.97 -7.07
CA ARG A 59 17.16 0.94 -7.98
C ARG A 59 16.35 0.88 -9.27
N SER A 60 15.02 0.94 -9.19
CA SER A 60 14.16 0.98 -10.37
C SER A 60 14.34 2.24 -11.23
N LEU A 61 14.54 3.42 -10.61
CA LEU A 61 14.81 4.67 -11.33
C LEU A 61 16.11 4.60 -12.13
N LYS A 62 17.16 4.01 -11.57
CA LYS A 62 18.44 3.80 -12.26
C LYS A 62 18.28 2.97 -13.53
N LEU A 63 17.43 1.95 -13.50
CA LEU A 63 17.13 1.12 -14.68
C LEU A 63 16.38 1.91 -15.76
N LEU A 64 15.61 2.93 -15.37
CA LEU A 64 14.85 3.81 -16.25
C LEU A 64 15.62 5.08 -16.67
N ALA A 65 16.89 5.23 -16.26
CA ALA A 65 17.70 6.43 -16.45
C ALA A 65 17.02 7.73 -15.94
N ALA A 66 16.19 7.63 -14.90
CA ALA A 66 15.61 8.78 -14.22
C ALA A 66 16.60 9.31 -13.16
N GLU A 67 16.82 10.63 -13.15
CA GLU A 67 17.90 11.24 -12.35
C GLU A 67 17.50 11.62 -10.91
N GLU A 68 16.21 11.65 -10.59
CA GLU A 68 15.74 12.17 -9.31
C GLU A 68 15.62 11.10 -8.23
N GLU A 69 16.74 10.76 -7.61
CA GLU A 69 16.76 9.89 -6.42
C GLU A 69 16.06 10.55 -5.22
N VAL A 70 15.36 9.73 -4.44
CA VAL A 70 14.77 10.14 -3.15
C VAL A 70 15.60 9.62 -1.99
N LYS A 71 15.81 10.44 -0.95
CA LYS A 71 16.56 10.07 0.26
C LYS A 71 15.61 9.78 1.40
N PHE A 72 15.77 8.64 2.06
CA PHE A 72 14.98 8.27 3.23
C PHE A 72 15.25 9.22 4.41
N VAL A 73 14.20 9.64 5.13
CA VAL A 73 14.31 10.37 6.40
C VAL A 73 13.75 9.51 7.54
N GLU A 74 12.45 9.22 7.50
CA GLU A 74 11.78 8.40 8.51
C GLU A 74 10.44 7.85 7.97
N VAL A 75 9.96 6.77 8.57
CA VAL A 75 8.55 6.38 8.45
C VAL A 75 7.74 7.15 9.49
N VAL A 76 6.70 7.88 9.06
CA VAL A 76 5.86 8.72 9.93
C VAL A 76 4.57 8.02 10.34
N GLU A 77 4.01 7.18 9.48
CA GLU A 77 2.79 6.40 9.72
C GLU A 77 2.99 5.00 9.15
N ALA A 78 2.44 3.99 9.82
CA ALA A 78 2.48 2.61 9.36
C ALA A 78 1.22 1.86 9.75
N GLU A 79 0.70 1.05 8.83
CA GLU A 79 -0.35 0.06 9.08
C GLU A 79 0.12 -1.31 8.62
N GLU A 80 -0.37 -2.36 9.29
CA GLU A 80 -0.13 -3.75 8.93
C GLU A 80 -1.42 -4.47 8.57
N GLN A 81 -1.33 -5.45 7.67
CA GLN A 81 -2.45 -6.29 7.27
C GLN A 81 -2.00 -7.73 7.03
N VAL A 82 -2.65 -8.67 7.71
CA VAL A 82 -2.38 -10.10 7.54
C VAL A 82 -2.98 -10.61 6.22
N VAL A 83 -2.13 -11.21 5.39
CA VAL A 83 -2.46 -11.81 4.09
C VAL A 83 -1.78 -13.19 3.97
N SER A 84 -1.33 -13.60 2.79
CA SER A 84 -0.27 -14.64 2.66
C SER A 84 1.11 -14.04 2.97
N GLY A 85 1.24 -13.46 4.17
CA GLY A 85 2.35 -12.64 4.63
C GLY A 85 1.84 -11.49 5.48
N ILE A 86 2.68 -10.48 5.70
CA ILE A 86 2.26 -9.21 6.31
C ILE A 86 2.46 -8.11 5.26
N LYS A 87 1.38 -7.40 4.93
CA LYS A 87 1.44 -6.17 4.14
C LYS A 87 1.65 -5.00 5.09
N TYR A 88 2.69 -4.22 4.84
CA TYR A 88 2.93 -2.95 5.49
C TYR A 88 2.56 -1.81 4.54
N TYR A 89 1.72 -0.91 5.02
CA TYR A 89 1.37 0.35 4.37
C TYR A 89 2.13 1.44 5.11
N LEU A 90 3.11 2.04 4.44
CA LEU A 90 4.04 2.97 5.06
C LEU A 90 3.83 4.36 4.45
N LYS A 91 3.86 5.37 5.31
CA LYS A 91 4.02 6.76 4.89
C LYS A 91 5.41 7.22 5.28
N ILE A 92 6.19 7.59 4.30
CA ILE A 92 7.65 7.76 4.41
C ILE A 92 7.98 9.21 4.08
N LEU A 93 8.60 9.90 5.02
CA LEU A 93 9.21 11.20 4.77
C LEU A 93 10.54 10.99 4.05
N THR A 94 10.72 11.72 2.95
CA THR A 94 11.91 11.67 2.11
C THR A 94 12.41 13.08 1.79
N VAL A 95 13.63 13.17 1.28
CA VAL A 95 14.18 14.39 0.68
C VAL A 95 14.46 14.13 -0.80
N GLN A 96 13.90 14.96 -1.67
CA GLN A 96 14.12 14.94 -3.12
C GLN A 96 14.53 16.35 -3.55
N ASN A 97 15.68 16.49 -4.24
CA ASN A 97 16.22 17.79 -4.66
C ASN A 97 16.31 18.85 -3.52
N GLY A 98 16.61 18.40 -2.30
CA GLY A 98 16.72 19.28 -1.12
C GLY A 98 15.38 19.68 -0.48
N ALA A 99 14.24 19.30 -1.06
CA ALA A 99 12.92 19.52 -0.49
C ALA A 99 12.37 18.24 0.15
N SER A 100 11.68 18.40 1.28
CA SER A 100 10.98 17.28 1.92
C SER A 100 9.73 16.89 1.12
N ARG A 101 9.53 15.60 0.91
CA ARG A 101 8.36 15.01 0.24
C ARG A 101 7.94 13.74 0.95
N MET A 102 6.64 13.49 1.04
CA MET A 102 6.11 12.25 1.60
C MET A 102 5.76 11.27 0.48
N PHE A 103 6.00 10.00 0.75
CA PHE A 103 5.68 8.91 -0.15
C PHE A 103 4.83 7.88 0.59
N GLU A 104 3.89 7.29 -0.14
CA GLU A 104 3.16 6.12 0.30
C GLU A 104 3.80 4.88 -0.32
N SER A 105 4.06 3.88 0.52
CA SER A 105 4.68 2.63 0.12
C SER A 105 3.88 1.43 0.62
N VAL A 106 3.88 0.36 -0.18
CA VAL A 106 3.32 -0.92 0.21
C VAL A 106 4.38 -2.01 0.07
N VAL A 107 4.69 -2.69 1.17
CA VAL A 107 5.67 -3.78 1.21
C VAL A 107 5.01 -5.05 1.71
N VAL A 108 5.29 -6.19 1.08
CA VAL A 108 4.90 -7.51 1.58
C VAL A 108 6.11 -8.22 2.17
N VAL A 109 5.97 -8.68 3.40
CA VAL A 109 6.95 -9.51 4.10
C VAL A 109 6.41 -10.93 4.24
N LYS A 110 7.24 -11.91 3.88
CA LYS A 110 7.01 -13.34 4.11
C LYS A 110 8.19 -13.89 4.90
N ALA A 111 8.10 -13.81 6.22
CA ALA A 111 9.20 -14.18 7.13
C ALA A 111 9.66 -15.64 6.93
N TRP A 112 8.74 -16.57 6.67
CA TRP A 112 9.07 -17.99 6.44
C TRP A 112 9.84 -18.25 5.13
N LEU A 113 9.94 -17.27 4.23
CA LEU A 113 10.76 -17.33 3.02
C LEU A 113 11.94 -16.34 3.06
N ASN A 114 12.12 -15.62 4.18
CA ASN A 114 13.06 -14.49 4.27
C ASN A 114 12.91 -13.50 3.10
N SER A 115 11.67 -13.26 2.66
CA SER A 115 11.37 -12.46 1.47
C SER A 115 10.66 -11.17 1.84
N LYS A 116 11.13 -10.07 1.26
CA LYS A 116 10.50 -8.74 1.26
C LYS A 116 10.28 -8.31 -0.19
N GLN A 117 9.12 -7.75 -0.50
CA GLN A 117 8.79 -7.29 -1.84
C GLN A 117 8.09 -5.94 -1.79
N LEU A 118 8.64 -4.95 -2.50
CA LEU A 118 7.99 -3.67 -2.74
C LEU A 118 6.88 -3.85 -3.78
N LEU A 119 5.65 -3.50 -3.42
CA LEU A 119 4.49 -3.54 -4.32
C LEU A 119 4.15 -2.17 -4.88
N ASN A 120 4.33 -1.11 -4.10
CA ASN A 120 4.03 0.25 -4.50
C ASN A 120 4.96 1.24 -3.81
N PHE A 121 5.32 2.30 -4.53
CA PHE A 121 6.00 3.49 -4.00
C PHE A 121 5.59 4.69 -4.84
N ALA A 122 4.87 5.64 -4.27
CA ALA A 122 4.34 6.80 -4.99
C ALA A 122 4.27 8.03 -4.08
N PRO A 123 4.34 9.26 -4.63
CA PRO A 123 4.13 10.48 -3.86
C PRO A 123 2.79 10.43 -3.12
N SER A 124 2.75 10.91 -1.87
CA SER A 124 1.51 10.96 -1.13
C SER A 124 0.59 12.05 -1.69
N SER A 125 -0.69 11.75 -1.88
CA SER A 125 -1.66 12.71 -2.41
C SER A 125 -1.98 13.86 -1.46
N ASN A 126 -1.54 13.76 -0.19
CA ASN A 126 -1.80 14.73 0.87
C ASN A 126 -0.64 15.73 1.11
N ASP A 127 0.40 15.71 0.27
CA ASP A 127 1.56 16.62 0.38
C ASP A 127 1.35 18.00 -0.22
N ASP A 128 0.12 18.51 -0.22
CA ASP A 128 -0.07 19.96 -0.28
C ASP A 128 0.19 20.56 1.11
N ALA A 129 1.41 20.36 1.61
CA ALA A 129 1.92 20.95 2.83
C ALA A 129 1.75 22.47 2.80
N LEU A 130 1.83 23.07 1.60
CA LEU A 130 1.52 24.48 1.35
C LEU A 130 0.07 24.82 1.66
N VAL A 131 -0.91 24.03 1.19
CA VAL A 131 -2.34 24.27 1.48
C VAL A 131 -2.60 24.12 2.97
N LYS A 132 -2.01 23.12 3.62
CA LYS A 132 -2.19 22.90 5.07
C LYS A 132 -1.57 24.02 5.91
N TRP A 133 -0.38 24.52 5.53
CA TRP A 133 0.28 25.65 6.21
C TRP A 133 -0.44 26.97 5.92
N MET A 134 -0.92 27.19 4.69
CA MET A 134 -1.75 28.34 4.33
C MET A 134 -3.06 28.35 5.10
N LEU A 135 -3.72 27.21 5.24
CA LEU A 135 -4.94 27.08 6.06
C LEU A 135 -4.63 27.32 7.54
N ALA A 136 -3.56 26.75 8.08
CA ALA A 136 -3.16 26.99 9.48
C ALA A 136 -2.83 28.46 9.75
N VAL A 137 -2.06 29.11 8.86
CA VAL A 137 -1.75 30.55 8.94
C VAL A 137 -3.01 31.39 8.83
N THR A 138 -3.92 31.05 7.92
CA THR A 138 -5.21 31.75 7.77
C THR A 138 -6.06 31.60 9.03
N LEU A 139 -6.16 30.40 9.60
CA LEU A 139 -6.89 30.15 10.83
C LEU A 139 -6.29 30.93 12.01
N MET A 140 -4.96 31.02 12.09
CA MET A 140 -4.27 31.81 13.11
C MET A 140 -4.55 33.31 12.96
N MET A 141 -4.57 33.83 11.73
CA MET A 141 -4.91 35.25 11.49
C MET A 141 -6.38 35.53 11.83
N VAL A 142 -7.31 34.64 11.47
CA VAL A 142 -8.74 34.77 11.80
C VAL A 142 -8.96 34.77 13.31
N GLN A 143 -8.29 33.87 14.03
CA GLN A 143 -8.37 33.81 15.50
C GLN A 143 -7.87 35.12 16.15
N GLN A 144 -6.78 35.70 15.65
CA GLN A 144 -6.24 36.97 16.16
C GLN A 144 -7.19 38.15 15.95
N VAL A 145 -7.89 38.20 14.81
CA VAL A 145 -8.90 39.25 14.54
C VAL A 145 -10.13 39.09 15.44
N GLU A 146 -10.63 37.88 15.66
CA GLU A 146 -11.75 37.64 16.59
C GLU A 146 -11.41 37.99 18.04
N ILE A 147 -10.17 37.74 18.48
CA ILE A 147 -9.71 38.13 19.82
C ILE A 147 -9.63 39.66 19.95
N MET A 148 -9.32 40.38 18.87
CA MET A 148 -9.20 41.85 18.88
C MET A 148 -10.57 42.57 18.85
N MET A 149 -11.65 41.87 18.48
CA MET A 149 -13.01 42.43 18.40
C MET A 149 -13.88 42.15 19.65
N LYS A 150 -13.37 41.42 20.64
CA LYS A 150 -14.02 41.19 21.94
C LYS A 150 -13.37 42.04 23.02
#